data_AF-A0A6D2K0F0-F1
#
_entry.id   AF-A0A6D2K0F0-F1
#
_cell.length_a   1.000
_cell.length_b   1.000
_cell.length_c   1.000
_cell.angle_alpha   90.00
_cell.angle_beta   90.00
_cell.angle_gamma   90.00
#
_symmetry.space_group_name_H-M   'P 1'
#
loop_
_entity.id
_entity.type
_entity.pdbx_description
1 polymer ?
#
loop_
_entity_poly.entity_id
_entity_poly.type
_entity_poly.pdbx_seq_one_letter_code
_entity_poly.pdbx_strand_id
1 'polypeptide(L)'
;MSSAYKPLLPNEPMDQDLNQNSRTTSSSSKRRLRRSRSAPRGGDSSYNDDDIKTDEPPLHVPNNIPLLRDLNPNLRRMIMFLVLYISIGTLCFYLVRDQISGHKTNGVLDSIYFCIVTMTTVGYGDLVPNSSASRLLACAFVFSGMVLMSSILSRAADYLVEKQETLLVKALHLRQTSTPTDILKELDTNKLRHKCYVTFFVLVVLFLVGMIFLVVVEKMEVILAFYCVCSTVTTLGYGDKSFSSGMGRLFGVVWILMSTICLARFFFYLVELRAETKQKAIVKWVLTRKLTNNDLEAADLDEDGNVGAAEFIVYKLKEMGKVDENDIGGIMAEFEKLDYDESRTLTTSDMVLAQTTSQIQRLIKHHY
;
A
#
# COMPACT_ATOMS: atom_id res chain seq x y z
N MET A 1 -31.30 -19.74 -10.82
CA MET A 1 -30.91 -18.37 -10.40
C MET A 1 -29.46 -18.42 -9.95
N SER A 2 -28.53 -18.23 -10.89
CA SER A 2 -27.11 -17.95 -10.62
C SER A 2 -26.49 -17.56 -11.97
N SER A 3 -26.27 -16.26 -12.15
CA SER A 3 -25.65 -15.69 -13.35
C SER A 3 -24.14 -15.80 -13.18
N ALA A 4 -23.52 -16.64 -14.01
CA ALA A 4 -22.08 -16.82 -14.05
C ALA A 4 -21.41 -15.65 -14.77
N TYR A 5 -20.45 -15.03 -14.08
CA TYR A 5 -19.53 -14.02 -14.62
C TYR A 5 -18.78 -14.58 -15.84
N LYS A 6 -18.98 -13.94 -17.01
CA LYS A 6 -18.16 -14.17 -18.22
C LYS A 6 -16.97 -13.20 -18.23
N PRO A 7 -15.74 -13.65 -18.54
CA PRO A 7 -14.59 -12.77 -18.69
C PRO A 7 -14.67 -11.93 -19.99
N LEU A 8 -14.38 -10.63 -19.87
CA LEU A 8 -14.34 -9.62 -20.93
C LEU A 8 -12.98 -9.60 -21.66
N LEU A 9 -12.62 -10.68 -22.34
CA LEU A 9 -11.53 -10.66 -23.32
C LEU A 9 -11.96 -11.45 -24.56
N PRO A 10 -12.00 -10.85 -25.76
CA PRO A 10 -12.13 -11.60 -27.00
C PRO A 10 -10.83 -12.37 -27.27
N ASN A 11 -10.94 -13.69 -27.43
CA ASN A 11 -10.00 -14.51 -28.18
C ASN A 11 -10.37 -14.40 -29.66
N GLU A 12 -9.45 -14.03 -30.54
CA GLU A 12 -9.47 -14.41 -31.98
C GLU A 12 -8.08 -14.17 -32.62
N PRO A 13 -7.78 -14.77 -33.80
CA PRO A 13 -6.58 -15.57 -33.99
C PRO A 13 -5.46 -14.88 -34.80
N MET A 14 -4.29 -15.53 -34.79
CA MET A 14 -3.23 -15.32 -35.76
C MET A 14 -3.75 -15.57 -37.17
N ASP A 15 -3.57 -14.60 -38.07
CA ASP A 15 -3.30 -14.88 -39.47
C ASP A 15 -2.27 -13.88 -40.02
N GLN A 16 -1.31 -14.47 -40.73
CA GLN A 16 -0.29 -13.81 -41.52
C GLN A 16 -0.92 -13.34 -42.84
N ASP A 17 -0.61 -12.13 -43.28
CA ASP A 17 -0.31 -11.92 -44.70
C ASP A 17 0.55 -10.66 -44.91
N LEU A 18 1.71 -10.89 -45.51
CA LEU A 18 2.58 -9.91 -46.15
C LEU A 18 2.08 -9.70 -47.59
N ASN A 19 1.86 -8.46 -48.04
CA ASN A 19 2.75 -7.76 -48.99
C ASN A 19 2.15 -6.48 -49.60
N GLN A 20 3.08 -5.53 -49.80
CA GLN A 20 3.21 -4.56 -50.90
C GLN A 20 2.36 -3.27 -51.02
N ASN A 21 3.10 -2.17 -50.81
CA ASN A 21 3.26 -0.97 -51.66
C ASN A 21 2.05 -0.09 -52.01
N SER A 22 2.07 1.14 -51.51
CA SER A 22 2.24 2.32 -52.38
C SER A 22 2.64 3.57 -51.58
N ARG A 23 3.55 4.34 -52.18
CA ARG A 23 4.07 5.63 -51.70
C ARG A 23 3.04 6.73 -51.90
N THR A 24 2.86 7.62 -50.94
CA THR A 24 2.70 9.06 -51.19
C THR A 24 3.27 9.89 -50.03
N THR A 25 4.08 10.85 -50.43
CA THR A 25 4.70 11.92 -49.63
C THR A 25 3.67 12.95 -49.17
N SER A 26 3.71 13.39 -47.90
CA SER A 26 3.56 14.82 -47.56
C SER A 26 3.93 15.11 -46.11
N SER A 27 4.54 16.27 -45.92
CA SER A 27 5.08 16.86 -44.70
C SER A 27 4.08 16.94 -43.54
N SER A 28 4.41 16.37 -42.38
CA SER A 28 3.71 16.69 -41.14
C SER A 28 4.33 17.91 -40.46
N SER A 29 3.70 19.06 -40.71
CA SER A 29 3.89 20.29 -39.95
C SER A 29 3.75 20.00 -38.46
N LYS A 30 4.83 20.23 -37.68
CA LYS A 30 4.76 20.28 -36.22
C LYS A 30 3.83 21.44 -35.83
N ARG A 31 2.54 21.15 -35.63
CA ARG A 31 1.59 22.09 -35.01
C ARG A 31 2.09 22.39 -33.60
N ARG A 32 2.73 23.54 -33.45
CA ARG A 32 3.03 24.16 -32.15
C ARG A 32 1.71 24.29 -31.40
N LEU A 33 1.64 23.68 -30.22
CA LEU A 33 0.56 23.92 -29.26
C LEU A 33 0.38 25.43 -29.08
N ARG A 34 -0.78 25.93 -29.49
CA ARG A 34 -1.14 27.34 -29.36
C ARG A 34 -1.42 27.56 -27.87
N ARG A 35 -0.40 28.03 -27.15
CA ARG A 35 -0.44 28.34 -25.73
C ARG A 35 -1.55 29.36 -25.49
N SER A 36 -2.66 28.94 -24.88
CA SER A 36 -3.69 29.83 -24.34
C SER A 36 -3.01 30.75 -23.32
N ARG A 37 -2.90 32.04 -23.64
CA ARG A 37 -2.42 33.06 -22.71
C ARG A 37 -3.60 33.49 -21.86
N SER A 38 -3.82 32.82 -20.74
CA SER A 38 -4.79 33.22 -19.72
C SER A 38 -4.14 33.13 -18.34
N ALA A 39 -3.06 33.89 -18.17
CA ALA A 39 -2.51 34.22 -16.85
C ALA A 39 -2.01 35.68 -16.90
N PRO A 40 -2.37 36.55 -15.93
CA PRO A 40 -1.90 37.93 -15.92
C PRO A 40 -0.39 37.99 -15.63
N ARG A 41 0.36 38.78 -16.40
CA ARG A 41 1.76 39.11 -16.11
C ARG A 41 1.78 40.19 -15.01
N GLY A 42 2.21 39.81 -13.80
CA GLY A 42 2.69 40.76 -12.79
C GLY A 42 4.04 41.35 -13.22
N GLY A 43 4.20 42.66 -12.99
CA GLY A 43 5.29 43.47 -13.53
C GLY A 43 6.70 43.10 -13.06
N ASP A 44 7.65 43.46 -13.91
CA ASP A 44 9.09 43.29 -13.73
C ASP A 44 9.59 43.96 -12.43
N SER A 45 10.34 43.21 -11.64
CA SER A 45 11.33 43.77 -10.72
C SER A 45 12.66 43.06 -10.96
N SER A 46 13.62 43.83 -11.45
CA SER A 46 15.01 43.45 -11.64
C SER A 46 15.65 43.20 -10.27
N TYR A 47 16.11 41.97 -10.03
CA TYR A 47 16.99 41.66 -8.91
C TYR A 47 18.37 41.32 -9.45
N ASN A 48 19.36 42.06 -8.97
CA ASN A 48 20.78 41.88 -9.27
C ASN A 48 21.30 40.57 -8.67
N ASP A 49 22.10 39.86 -9.45
CA ASP A 49 22.83 38.66 -9.07
C ASP A 49 24.17 39.11 -8.45
N ASP A 50 24.28 39.06 -7.12
CA ASP A 50 25.55 39.21 -6.42
C ASP A 50 25.93 37.85 -5.80
N ASP A 51 27.07 37.33 -6.27
CA ASP A 51 27.72 36.09 -5.84
C ASP A 51 27.86 35.98 -4.31
N ILE A 52 27.24 34.97 -3.71
CA ILE A 52 27.58 34.49 -2.37
C ILE A 52 28.19 33.09 -2.49
N LYS A 53 29.52 33.03 -2.35
CA LYS A 53 30.25 31.79 -2.05
C LYS A 53 29.92 31.36 -0.62
N THR A 54 29.29 30.21 -0.45
CA THR A 54 29.24 29.50 0.84
C THR A 54 30.11 28.26 0.77
N ASP A 55 31.20 28.28 1.52
CA ASP A 55 32.06 27.13 1.82
C ASP A 55 31.24 26.07 2.60
N GLU A 56 31.06 24.88 2.02
CA GLU A 56 30.53 23.72 2.75
C GLU A 56 31.65 22.99 3.52
N PRO A 57 31.47 22.68 4.82
CA PRO A 57 32.42 21.85 5.55
C PRO A 57 32.20 20.35 5.25
N PRO A 58 33.25 19.51 5.35
CA PRO A 58 33.18 18.11 4.96
C PRO A 58 32.27 17.29 5.89
N LEU A 59 31.48 16.41 5.28
CA LEU A 59 30.48 15.57 5.92
C LEU A 59 31.15 14.45 6.76
N HIS A 60 31.13 14.61 8.09
CA HIS A 60 31.54 13.56 9.03
C HIS A 60 30.45 12.47 9.10
N VAL A 61 30.78 11.24 8.70
CA VAL A 61 29.93 10.06 8.90
C VAL A 61 30.20 9.51 10.31
N PRO A 62 29.23 9.51 11.24
CA PRO A 62 29.42 8.88 12.54
C PRO A 62 29.28 7.36 12.43
N ASN A 63 30.39 6.67 12.64
CA ASN A 63 30.44 5.24 12.92
C ASN A 63 29.88 4.99 14.33
N ASN A 64 28.59 4.69 14.44
CA ASN A 64 28.02 4.01 15.60
C ASN A 64 26.83 3.19 15.09
N ILE A 65 26.77 1.89 15.45
CA ILE A 65 25.64 1.01 15.14
C ILE A 65 24.68 1.03 16.33
N PRO A 66 23.49 1.64 16.23
CA PRO A 66 22.38 1.33 17.10
C PRO A 66 21.26 0.69 16.27
N LEU A 67 21.33 -0.63 16.10
CA LEU A 67 20.38 -1.46 15.34
C LEU A 67 18.90 -1.27 15.75
N LEU A 68 18.62 -0.61 16.88
CA LEU A 68 17.29 -0.40 17.45
C LEU A 68 16.87 1.08 17.62
N ARG A 69 17.72 2.07 17.33
CA ARG A 69 17.39 3.49 17.59
C ARG A 69 16.74 4.18 16.39
N ASP A 70 16.95 3.67 15.18
CA ASP A 70 16.43 4.23 13.93
C ASP A 70 15.10 3.60 13.46
N LEU A 71 14.40 2.86 14.33
CA LEU A 71 13.04 2.42 14.01
C LEU A 71 12.10 3.63 14.01
N ASN A 72 11.29 3.75 12.96
CA ASN A 72 10.29 4.82 12.85
C ASN A 72 9.47 4.92 14.14
N PRO A 73 9.16 6.14 14.63
CA PRO A 73 8.47 6.33 15.90
C PRO A 73 7.12 5.59 15.96
N ASN A 74 6.44 5.45 14.82
CA ASN A 74 5.21 4.69 14.69
C ASN A 74 5.41 3.17 14.88
N LEU A 75 6.46 2.60 14.30
CA LEU A 75 6.80 1.18 14.43
C LEU A 75 7.21 0.84 15.86
N ARG A 76 7.97 1.72 16.52
CA ARG A 76 8.34 1.56 17.94
C ARG A 76 7.11 1.49 18.85
N ARG A 77 6.12 2.39 18.66
CA ARG A 77 4.88 2.36 19.44
C ARG A 77 4.11 1.04 19.26
N MET A 78 4.08 0.49 18.05
CA MET A 78 3.40 -0.77 17.76
C MET A 78 4.08 -1.96 18.44
N ILE A 79 5.41 -2.03 18.40
CA ILE A 79 6.16 -3.06 19.12
C ILE A 79 5.87 -2.96 20.63
N MET A 80 5.79 -1.75 21.19
CA MET A 80 5.40 -1.57 22.59
C MET A 80 3.97 -2.06 22.87
N PHE A 81 2.99 -1.76 22.01
CA PHE A 81 1.62 -2.27 22.15
C PHE A 81 1.56 -3.80 22.05
N LEU A 82 2.32 -4.40 21.14
CA LEU A 82 2.41 -5.87 20.99
C LEU A 82 2.99 -6.52 22.26
N VAL A 83 4.10 -5.98 22.77
CA VAL A 83 4.72 -6.48 24.00
C VAL A 83 3.76 -6.33 25.19
N LEU A 84 3.07 -5.20 25.32
CA LEU A 84 2.08 -4.98 26.36
C LEU A 84 0.92 -5.98 26.25
N TYR A 85 0.40 -6.20 25.04
CA TYR A 85 -0.68 -7.15 24.77
C TYR A 85 -0.29 -8.59 25.14
N ILE A 86 0.89 -9.05 24.72
CA ILE A 86 1.42 -10.37 25.09
C ILE A 86 1.63 -10.47 26.60
N SER A 87 2.09 -9.40 27.25
CA SER A 87 2.30 -9.38 28.71
C SER A 87 0.97 -9.52 29.47
N ILE A 88 -0.07 -8.80 29.04
CA ILE A 88 -1.42 -8.90 29.62
C ILE A 88 -1.99 -10.29 29.40
N GLY A 89 -1.91 -10.81 28.16
CA GLY A 89 -2.36 -12.17 27.83
C GLY A 89 -1.64 -13.23 28.68
N THR A 90 -0.31 -13.11 28.79
CA THR A 90 0.52 -14.00 29.60
C THR A 90 0.07 -13.99 31.05
N LEU A 91 -0.17 -12.81 31.64
CA LEU A 91 -0.68 -12.69 33.00
C LEU A 91 -2.05 -13.38 33.14
N CYS A 92 -2.99 -13.11 32.25
CA CYS A 92 -4.32 -13.72 32.27
C CYS A 92 -4.25 -15.26 32.18
N PHE A 93 -3.51 -15.81 31.22
CA PHE A 93 -3.38 -17.26 31.04
C PHE A 93 -2.51 -17.93 32.10
N TYR A 94 -1.60 -17.20 32.73
CA TYR A 94 -0.85 -17.68 33.89
C TYR A 94 -1.76 -17.82 35.10
N LEU A 95 -2.68 -16.87 35.33
CA LEU A 95 -3.66 -16.94 36.42
C LEU A 95 -4.66 -18.10 36.25
N VAL A 96 -5.03 -18.43 35.01
CA VAL A 96 -5.93 -19.57 34.71
C VAL A 96 -5.18 -20.85 34.31
N ARG A 97 -3.87 -20.95 34.58
CA ARG A 97 -3.02 -22.07 34.14
C ARG A 97 -3.50 -23.45 34.59
N ASP A 98 -4.20 -23.54 35.71
CA ASP A 98 -4.75 -24.79 36.23
C ASP A 98 -5.97 -25.27 35.41
N GLN A 99 -6.62 -24.34 34.70
CA GLN A 99 -7.73 -24.60 33.78
C GLN A 99 -7.27 -24.87 32.34
N ILE A 100 -5.96 -24.83 32.07
CA ILE A 100 -5.36 -25.23 30.78
C ILE A 100 -4.92 -26.69 30.87
N SER A 101 -5.29 -27.52 29.90
CA SER A 101 -4.78 -28.89 29.76
C SER A 101 -3.72 -29.00 28.68
N GLY A 102 -2.99 -30.12 28.68
CA GLY A 102 -1.90 -30.38 27.76
C GLY A 102 -0.59 -30.69 28.49
N HIS A 103 0.46 -30.92 27.70
CA HIS A 103 1.80 -31.13 28.24
C HIS A 103 2.37 -29.80 28.73
N LYS A 104 2.66 -29.66 30.03
CA LYS A 104 3.14 -28.41 30.64
C LYS A 104 4.65 -28.48 30.89
N THR A 105 5.34 -27.36 30.75
CA THR A 105 6.77 -27.24 31.05
C THR A 105 7.00 -26.24 32.18
N ASN A 106 6.92 -24.95 31.90
CA ASN A 106 7.03 -23.86 32.87
C ASN A 106 5.82 -22.96 32.73
N GLY A 107 5.18 -22.60 33.85
CA GLY A 107 3.91 -21.87 33.84
C GLY A 107 3.95 -20.56 33.04
N VAL A 108 4.99 -19.74 33.22
CA VAL A 108 5.10 -18.45 32.51
C VAL A 108 5.40 -18.69 31.03
N LEU A 109 6.35 -19.59 30.73
CA LEU A 109 6.74 -19.89 29.37
C LEU A 109 5.58 -20.50 28.56
N ASP A 110 4.81 -21.40 29.17
CA ASP A 110 3.64 -22.03 28.57
C ASP A 110 2.55 -21.00 28.28
N SER A 111 2.35 -20.01 29.16
CA SER A 111 1.41 -18.91 28.94
C SER A 111 1.85 -17.99 27.81
N ILE A 112 3.13 -17.64 27.72
CA ILE A 112 3.67 -16.85 26.59
C ILE A 112 3.53 -17.64 25.29
N TYR A 113 3.93 -18.91 25.29
CA TYR A 113 3.83 -19.80 24.14
C TYR A 113 2.38 -19.94 23.67
N PHE A 114 1.44 -20.16 24.59
CA PHE A 114 0.01 -20.18 24.28
C PHE A 114 -0.44 -18.86 23.64
N CYS A 115 -0.07 -17.70 24.20
CA CYS A 115 -0.39 -16.40 23.62
C CYS A 115 0.11 -16.27 22.18
N ILE A 116 1.38 -16.62 21.93
CA ILE A 116 1.98 -16.56 20.59
C ILE A 116 1.26 -17.49 19.62
N VAL A 117 1.10 -18.77 19.97
CA VAL A 117 0.47 -19.79 19.11
C VAL A 117 -0.98 -19.42 18.78
N THR A 118 -1.71 -18.87 19.75
CA THR A 118 -3.09 -18.42 19.58
C THR A 118 -3.19 -17.15 18.74
N MET A 119 -2.40 -16.10 19.03
CA MET A 119 -2.51 -14.81 18.32
C MET A 119 -1.96 -14.87 16.88
N THR A 120 -1.00 -15.77 16.62
CA THR A 120 -0.46 -16.04 15.27
C THR A 120 -1.31 -17.03 14.49
N THR A 121 -2.45 -17.44 15.05
CA THR A 121 -3.41 -18.37 14.46
C THR A 121 -2.82 -19.73 14.07
N VAL A 122 -1.66 -20.11 14.62
CA VAL A 122 -1.08 -21.45 14.42
C VAL A 122 -1.95 -22.49 15.13
N GLY A 123 -2.23 -22.29 16.41
CA GLY A 123 -3.24 -23.07 17.12
C GLY A 123 -3.01 -24.60 17.19
N TYR A 124 -1.81 -25.07 17.57
CA TYR A 124 -1.53 -26.51 17.66
C TYR A 124 -2.50 -27.31 18.54
N GLY A 125 -3.17 -26.69 19.51
CA GLY A 125 -4.05 -27.42 20.44
C GLY A 125 -3.30 -28.37 21.37
N ASP A 126 -1.98 -28.19 21.52
CA ASP A 126 -1.15 -28.89 22.52
C ASP A 126 -1.36 -28.33 23.94
N LEU A 127 -1.81 -27.09 24.04
CA LEU A 127 -2.35 -26.46 25.23
C LEU A 127 -3.76 -25.94 24.94
N VAL A 128 -4.76 -26.37 25.74
CA VAL A 128 -6.17 -26.07 25.47
C VAL A 128 -6.92 -25.64 26.74
N PRO A 129 -7.75 -24.57 26.69
CA PRO A 129 -8.61 -24.19 27.81
C PRO A 129 -9.73 -25.21 28.06
N ASN A 130 -9.80 -25.73 29.28
CA ASN A 130 -10.77 -26.76 29.68
C ASN A 130 -12.01 -26.23 30.40
N SER A 131 -11.94 -25.01 30.94
CA SER A 131 -13.06 -24.38 31.66
C SER A 131 -13.79 -23.36 30.78
N SER A 132 -15.10 -23.19 31.00
CA SER A 132 -15.92 -22.18 30.32
C SER A 132 -15.32 -20.77 30.42
N ALA A 133 -14.80 -20.40 31.59
CA ALA A 133 -14.17 -19.09 31.80
C ALA A 133 -12.88 -18.94 30.97
N SER A 134 -12.00 -19.94 31.00
CA SER A 134 -10.75 -19.94 30.21
C SER A 134 -11.00 -19.95 28.70
N ARG A 135 -12.10 -20.58 28.24
CA ARG A 135 -12.51 -20.57 26.82
C ARG A 135 -13.02 -19.21 26.39
N LEU A 136 -13.87 -18.56 27.19
CA LEU A 136 -14.35 -17.19 26.92
C LEU A 136 -13.18 -16.19 26.88
N LEU A 137 -12.24 -16.31 27.81
CA LEU A 137 -11.01 -15.52 27.82
C LEU A 137 -10.19 -15.74 26.53
N ALA A 138 -10.01 -17.01 26.13
CA ALA A 138 -9.33 -17.34 24.87
C ALA A 138 -10.02 -16.74 23.65
N CYS A 139 -11.36 -16.79 23.57
CA CYS A 139 -12.11 -16.15 22.48
C CYS A 139 -11.87 -14.64 22.42
N ALA A 140 -11.98 -13.94 23.57
CA ALA A 140 -11.73 -12.51 23.63
C ALA A 140 -10.29 -12.13 23.25
N PHE A 141 -9.33 -12.96 23.67
CA PHE A 141 -7.93 -12.82 23.29
C PHE A 141 -7.75 -13.00 21.76
N VAL A 142 -8.26 -14.08 21.16
CA VAL A 142 -8.11 -14.32 19.70
C VAL A 142 -8.62 -13.14 18.87
N PHE A 143 -9.82 -12.62 19.13
CA PHE A 143 -10.37 -11.49 18.37
C PHE A 143 -9.53 -10.22 18.50
N SER A 144 -9.11 -9.87 19.72
CA SER A 144 -8.26 -8.69 19.94
C SER A 144 -6.87 -8.85 19.32
N GLY A 145 -6.30 -10.06 19.36
CA GLY A 145 -4.99 -10.39 18.80
C GLY A 145 -4.96 -10.29 17.28
N MET A 146 -6.00 -10.80 16.60
CA MET A 146 -6.12 -10.69 15.14
C MET A 146 -6.18 -9.23 14.66
N VAL A 147 -6.93 -8.37 15.37
CA VAL A 147 -7.00 -6.93 15.06
C VAL A 147 -5.63 -6.27 15.22
N LEU A 148 -4.92 -6.58 16.30
CA LEU A 148 -3.60 -6.03 16.56
C LEU A 148 -2.57 -6.48 15.51
N MET A 149 -2.53 -7.78 15.19
CA MET A 149 -1.64 -8.34 14.17
C MET A 149 -1.91 -7.75 12.78
N SER A 150 -3.19 -7.60 12.41
CA SER A 150 -3.59 -6.96 11.16
C SER A 150 -3.16 -5.49 11.10
N SER A 151 -3.30 -4.75 12.21
CA SER A 151 -2.90 -3.35 12.30
C SER A 151 -1.39 -3.17 12.12
N ILE A 152 -0.59 -4.09 12.67
CA ILE A 152 0.88 -4.10 12.51
C ILE A 152 1.25 -4.37 11.04
N LEU A 153 0.54 -5.29 10.38
CA LEU A 153 0.77 -5.60 8.97
C LEU A 153 0.41 -4.43 8.05
N SER A 154 -0.77 -3.83 8.23
CA SER A 154 -1.26 -2.71 7.41
C SER A 154 -0.39 -1.46 7.53
N ARG A 155 -0.01 -1.06 8.74
CA ARG A 155 0.82 0.13 8.92
C ARG A 155 2.24 -0.04 8.40
N ALA A 156 2.72 -1.28 8.40
CA ALA A 156 3.99 -1.55 7.77
C ALA A 156 3.92 -1.42 6.25
N ALA A 157 2.76 -1.75 5.64
CA ALA A 157 2.48 -1.45 4.24
C ALA A 157 2.38 0.07 4.01
N ASP A 158 1.64 0.80 4.84
CA ASP A 158 1.51 2.27 4.73
C ASP A 158 2.88 2.95 4.79
N TYR A 159 3.76 2.50 5.70
CA TYR A 159 5.13 3.00 5.77
C TYR A 159 5.94 2.74 4.48
N LEU A 160 5.69 1.62 3.81
CA LEU A 160 6.35 1.30 2.55
C LEU A 160 5.87 2.20 1.40
N VAL A 161 4.58 2.56 1.42
CA VAL A 161 3.91 3.43 0.44
C VAL A 161 4.27 4.91 0.65
N GLU A 162 4.23 5.41 1.89
CA GLU A 162 4.54 6.81 2.22
C GLU A 162 6.00 7.19 1.88
N LYS A 163 6.93 6.21 1.98
CA LYS A 163 8.31 6.37 1.52
C LYS A 163 8.46 6.40 0.00
N GLN A 164 7.46 5.94 -0.76
CA GLN A 164 7.45 6.05 -2.23
C GLN A 164 6.91 7.42 -2.66
N GLU A 165 5.85 7.92 -2.02
CA GLU A 165 5.27 9.22 -2.33
C GLU A 165 6.24 10.38 -2.05
N THR A 166 6.95 10.36 -0.93
CA THR A 166 7.93 11.42 -0.60
C THR A 166 9.14 11.46 -1.54
N LEU A 167 9.54 10.31 -2.10
CA LEU A 167 10.59 10.26 -3.13
C LEU A 167 10.07 10.77 -4.47
N LEU A 168 8.82 10.44 -4.81
CA LEU A 168 8.15 10.94 -6.02
C LEU A 168 7.95 12.46 -5.97
N VAL A 169 7.51 13.01 -4.83
CA VAL A 169 7.36 14.45 -4.61
C VAL A 169 8.70 15.17 -4.67
N LYS A 170 9.76 14.61 -4.05
CA LYS A 170 11.12 15.18 -4.15
C LYS A 170 11.66 15.14 -5.59
N ALA A 171 11.39 14.07 -6.33
CA ALA A 171 11.77 13.98 -7.74
C ALA A 171 10.95 14.92 -8.65
N LEU A 172 9.67 15.16 -8.31
CA LEU A 172 8.82 16.15 -8.96
C LEU A 172 9.27 17.59 -8.68
N HIS A 173 9.81 17.87 -7.49
CA HIS A 173 10.39 19.19 -7.18
C HIS A 173 11.78 19.42 -7.79
N LEU A 174 12.56 18.35 -8.04
CA LEU A 174 13.83 18.43 -8.78
C LEU A 174 13.66 18.61 -10.31
N ARG A 175 12.43 18.86 -10.77
CA ARG A 175 12.03 19.02 -12.17
C ARG A 175 12.51 20.35 -12.78
N GLN A 176 13.81 20.54 -12.89
CA GLN A 176 14.38 21.58 -13.76
C GLN A 176 15.21 21.02 -14.93
N THR A 177 15.53 19.73 -14.98
CA THR A 177 16.24 19.16 -16.15
C THR A 177 15.67 17.79 -16.55
N SER A 178 15.00 17.77 -17.70
CA SER A 178 14.79 16.66 -18.65
C SER A 178 14.14 15.34 -18.16
N THR A 179 13.03 14.98 -18.81
CA THR A 179 12.33 13.66 -18.85
C THR A 179 12.85 12.54 -17.92
N PRO A 180 12.39 12.48 -16.64
CA PRO A 180 12.72 11.41 -15.70
C PRO A 180 11.54 10.49 -15.33
N THR A 181 10.38 10.58 -15.99
CA THR A 181 9.17 9.82 -15.61
C THR A 181 9.28 8.33 -15.84
N ASP A 182 9.99 7.89 -16.89
CA ASP A 182 10.16 6.47 -17.17
C ASP A 182 11.23 5.83 -16.26
N ILE A 183 12.31 6.55 -15.98
CA ILE A 183 13.38 6.10 -15.06
C ILE A 183 12.84 5.95 -13.63
N LEU A 184 12.04 6.91 -13.13
CA LEU A 184 11.41 6.81 -11.82
C LEU A 184 10.43 5.63 -11.70
N LYS A 185 9.59 5.42 -12.73
CA LYS A 185 8.68 4.26 -12.77
C LYS A 185 9.44 2.94 -12.77
N GLU A 186 10.54 2.85 -13.51
CA GLU A 186 11.34 1.64 -13.60
C GLU A 186 12.07 1.34 -12.28
N LEU A 187 12.57 2.37 -11.59
CA LEU A 187 13.16 2.26 -10.26
C LEU A 187 12.15 1.77 -9.20
N ASP A 188 10.90 2.25 -9.22
CA ASP A 188 9.89 1.83 -8.24
C ASP A 188 9.45 0.36 -8.43
N THR A 189 9.23 -0.08 -9.68
CA THR A 189 8.88 -1.48 -9.95
C THR A 189 9.97 -2.45 -9.50
N ASN A 190 11.23 -2.09 -9.74
CA ASN A 190 12.39 -2.91 -9.35
C ASN A 190 12.56 -2.97 -7.83
N LYS A 191 12.20 -1.89 -7.12
CA LYS A 191 12.26 -1.82 -5.66
C LYS A 191 11.26 -2.77 -5.00
N LEU A 192 10.01 -2.82 -5.47
CA LEU A 192 9.00 -3.72 -4.90
C LEU A 192 9.38 -5.19 -5.15
N ARG A 193 9.84 -5.51 -6.35
CA ARG A 193 10.34 -6.85 -6.69
C ARG A 193 11.53 -7.27 -5.82
N HIS A 194 12.47 -6.36 -5.57
CA HIS A 194 13.59 -6.60 -4.67
C HIS A 194 13.14 -6.87 -3.23
N LYS A 195 12.20 -6.08 -2.68
CA LYS A 195 11.61 -6.34 -1.35
C LYS A 195 10.98 -7.74 -1.27
N CYS A 196 10.28 -8.17 -2.31
CA CYS A 196 9.70 -9.51 -2.39
C CYS A 196 10.79 -10.61 -2.36
N TYR A 197 11.87 -10.46 -3.15
CA TYR A 197 12.97 -11.43 -3.15
C TYR A 197 13.71 -11.51 -1.82
N VAL A 198 14.01 -10.36 -1.20
CA VAL A 198 14.66 -10.32 0.12
C VAL A 198 13.78 -11.00 1.17
N THR A 199 12.48 -10.73 1.16
CA THR A 199 11.54 -11.34 2.12
C THR A 199 11.42 -12.85 1.91
N PHE A 200 11.38 -13.30 0.65
CA PHE A 200 11.40 -14.71 0.31
C PHE A 200 12.69 -15.40 0.80
N PHE A 201 13.84 -14.77 0.61
CA PHE A 201 15.11 -15.29 1.11
C PHE A 201 15.13 -15.43 2.64
N VAL A 202 14.66 -14.40 3.37
CA VAL A 202 14.53 -14.46 4.84
C VAL A 202 13.58 -15.59 5.26
N LEU A 203 12.47 -15.80 4.54
CA LEU A 203 11.54 -16.90 4.80
C LEU A 203 12.22 -18.27 4.66
N VAL A 204 13.04 -18.46 3.61
CA VAL A 204 13.82 -19.70 3.41
C VAL A 204 14.83 -19.91 4.55
N VAL A 205 15.51 -18.85 5.00
CA VAL A 205 16.44 -18.94 6.14
C VAL A 205 15.69 -19.35 7.41
N LEU A 206 14.55 -18.71 7.71
CA LEU A 206 13.72 -19.07 8.87
C LEU A 206 13.20 -20.50 8.81
N PHE A 207 12.86 -20.97 7.61
CA PHE A 207 12.46 -22.37 7.36
C PHE A 207 13.59 -23.34 7.73
N LEU A 208 14.80 -23.10 7.22
CA LEU A 208 15.98 -23.94 7.50
C LEU A 208 16.37 -23.92 8.98
N VAL A 209 16.32 -22.75 9.62
CA VAL A 209 16.60 -22.62 11.06
C VAL A 209 15.59 -23.42 11.89
N GLY A 210 14.30 -23.34 11.55
CA GLY A 210 13.26 -24.16 12.18
C GLY A 210 13.53 -25.65 12.03
N MET A 211 13.83 -26.08 10.81
CA MET A 211 14.16 -27.48 10.49
C MET A 211 15.30 -28.02 11.33
N ILE A 212 16.44 -27.33 11.32
CA ILE A 212 17.63 -27.74 12.06
C ILE A 212 17.32 -27.79 13.56
N PHE A 213 16.61 -26.80 14.09
CA PHE A 213 16.26 -26.76 15.50
C PHE A 213 15.38 -27.94 15.91
N LEU A 214 14.32 -28.25 15.15
CA LEU A 214 13.41 -29.35 15.48
C LEU A 214 14.11 -30.73 15.40
N VAL A 215 15.03 -30.92 14.45
CA VAL A 215 15.77 -32.19 14.33
C VAL A 215 16.80 -32.34 15.46
N VAL A 216 17.56 -31.28 15.75
CA VAL A 216 18.69 -31.36 16.70
C VAL A 216 18.23 -31.26 18.16
N VAL A 217 17.31 -30.34 18.47
CA VAL A 217 16.92 -30.01 19.85
C VAL A 217 15.69 -30.82 20.29
N GLU A 218 14.65 -30.86 19.46
CA GLU A 218 13.44 -31.65 19.74
C GLU A 218 13.58 -33.13 19.33
N LYS A 219 14.71 -33.50 18.71
CA LYS A 219 15.02 -34.88 18.26
C LYS A 219 13.94 -35.46 17.34
N MET A 220 13.29 -34.62 16.55
CA MET A 220 12.27 -35.05 15.60
C MET A 220 12.90 -35.69 14.37
N GLU A 221 12.23 -36.70 13.81
CA GLU A 221 12.55 -37.22 12.49
C GLU A 221 12.45 -36.11 11.44
N VAL A 222 13.34 -36.13 10.43
CA VAL A 222 13.47 -35.06 9.43
C VAL A 222 12.14 -34.77 8.71
N ILE A 223 11.37 -35.79 8.38
CA ILE A 223 10.08 -35.63 7.68
C ILE A 223 9.04 -34.97 8.59
N LEU A 224 8.99 -35.36 9.87
CA LEU A 224 8.10 -34.78 10.86
C LEU A 224 8.48 -33.34 11.20
N ALA A 225 9.78 -33.04 11.27
CA ALA A 225 10.28 -31.68 11.41
C ALA A 225 9.88 -30.81 10.21
N PHE A 226 10.03 -31.31 8.99
CA PHE A 226 9.59 -30.62 7.76
C PHE A 226 8.10 -30.33 7.76
N TYR A 227 7.31 -31.35 8.09
CA TYR A 227 5.87 -31.23 8.21
C TYR A 227 5.47 -30.21 9.28
N CYS A 228 6.10 -30.25 10.47
CA CYS A 228 5.85 -29.31 11.55
C CYS A 228 6.23 -27.87 11.18
N VAL A 229 7.38 -27.65 10.52
CA VAL A 229 7.77 -26.31 10.05
C VAL A 229 6.75 -25.79 9.03
N CYS A 230 6.38 -26.61 8.05
CA CYS A 230 5.35 -26.24 7.06
C CYS A 230 4.03 -25.86 7.73
N SER A 231 3.50 -26.73 8.60
CA SER A 231 2.22 -26.50 9.27
C SER A 231 2.24 -25.27 10.19
N THR A 232 3.40 -24.96 10.77
CA THR A 232 3.57 -23.81 11.66
C THR A 232 3.67 -22.50 10.88
N VAL A 233 4.59 -22.42 9.92
CA VAL A 233 4.85 -21.18 9.18
C VAL A 233 3.60 -20.77 8.39
N THR A 234 2.87 -21.74 7.85
CA THR A 234 1.60 -21.51 7.13
C THR A 234 0.38 -21.36 8.03
N THR A 235 0.56 -21.37 9.35
CA THR A 235 -0.50 -21.25 10.36
C THR A 235 -1.62 -22.29 10.20
N LEU A 236 -1.31 -23.50 9.73
CA LEU A 236 -2.24 -24.63 9.71
C LEU A 236 -2.34 -25.32 11.07
N GLY A 237 -1.19 -25.53 11.71
CA GLY A 237 -1.04 -26.07 13.07
C GLY A 237 -1.92 -27.28 13.42
N TYR A 238 -1.80 -28.38 12.69
CA TYR A 238 -2.58 -29.61 12.90
C TYR A 238 -2.49 -30.22 14.32
N GLY A 239 -1.43 -29.93 15.06
CA GLY A 239 -1.35 -30.25 16.50
C GLY A 239 -0.80 -31.62 16.87
N ASP A 240 -0.53 -32.47 15.89
CA ASP A 240 0.06 -33.80 16.06
C ASP A 240 1.56 -33.73 16.43
N LYS A 241 2.25 -32.66 16.03
CA LYS A 241 3.63 -32.34 16.44
C LYS A 241 3.75 -30.87 16.83
N SER A 242 4.34 -30.62 18.00
CA SER A 242 4.59 -29.28 18.53
C SER A 242 5.84 -29.24 19.44
N PHE A 243 6.20 -28.03 19.87
CA PHE A 243 7.33 -27.79 20.76
C PHE A 243 7.05 -28.32 22.16
N SER A 244 7.64 -29.47 22.49
CA SER A 244 7.33 -30.21 23.71
C SER A 244 8.33 -29.91 24.83
N SER A 245 9.60 -29.61 24.49
CA SER A 245 10.62 -29.26 25.48
C SER A 245 10.53 -27.78 25.91
N GLY A 246 11.03 -27.47 27.10
CA GLY A 246 11.11 -26.08 27.57
C GLY A 246 11.96 -25.19 26.66
N MET A 247 13.10 -25.72 26.16
CA MET A 247 13.94 -25.01 25.19
C MET A 247 13.23 -24.81 23.84
N GLY A 248 12.45 -25.80 23.42
CA GLY A 248 11.62 -25.71 22.22
C GLY A 248 10.56 -24.64 22.33
N ARG A 249 9.88 -24.54 23.46
CA ARG A 249 8.87 -23.48 23.67
C ARG A 249 9.49 -22.10 23.66
N LEU A 250 10.66 -21.93 24.28
CA LEU A 250 11.38 -20.66 24.24
C LEU A 250 11.78 -20.26 22.82
N PHE A 251 12.31 -21.19 22.04
CA PHE A 251 12.60 -20.96 20.63
C PHE A 251 11.32 -20.67 19.83
N GLY A 252 10.27 -21.47 20.02
CA GLY A 252 8.99 -21.37 19.34
C GLY A 252 8.33 -20.00 19.54
N VAL A 253 8.36 -19.44 20.75
CA VAL A 253 7.82 -18.09 21.04
C VAL A 253 8.38 -17.03 20.09
N VAL A 254 9.69 -17.03 19.85
CA VAL A 254 10.33 -16.03 18.98
C VAL A 254 10.20 -16.44 17.51
N TRP A 255 10.46 -17.71 17.21
CA TRP A 255 10.53 -18.20 15.84
C TRP A 255 9.16 -18.24 15.14
N ILE A 256 8.09 -18.64 15.84
CA ILE A 256 6.72 -18.63 15.29
C ILE A 256 6.30 -17.20 14.96
N LEU A 257 6.54 -16.25 15.88
CA LEU A 257 6.19 -14.85 15.66
C LEU A 257 6.94 -14.27 14.45
N MET A 258 8.24 -14.49 14.36
CA MET A 258 9.06 -13.99 13.25
C MET A 258 8.68 -14.63 11.91
N SER A 259 8.47 -15.94 11.87
CA SER A 259 8.18 -16.67 10.63
C SER A 259 6.79 -16.36 10.09
N THR A 260 5.78 -16.27 10.94
CA THR A 260 4.40 -15.91 10.54
C THR A 260 4.30 -14.46 10.05
N ILE A 261 4.95 -13.50 10.71
CA ILE A 261 5.04 -12.12 10.22
C ILE A 261 5.76 -12.07 8.86
N CYS A 262 6.85 -12.83 8.71
CA CYS A 262 7.60 -12.89 7.44
C CYS A 262 6.74 -13.45 6.30
N LEU A 263 5.98 -14.52 6.56
CA LEU A 263 5.07 -15.10 5.56
C LEU A 263 3.95 -14.13 5.19
N ALA A 264 3.32 -13.49 6.17
CA ALA A 264 2.27 -12.51 5.93
C ALA A 264 2.77 -11.33 5.06
N ARG A 265 3.99 -10.85 5.32
CA ARG A 265 4.64 -9.83 4.49
C ARG A 265 4.91 -10.30 3.08
N PHE A 266 5.36 -11.54 2.91
CA PHE A 266 5.59 -12.11 1.59
C PHE A 266 4.31 -12.12 0.75
N PHE A 267 3.19 -12.61 1.31
CA PHE A 267 1.90 -12.57 0.62
C PHE A 267 1.42 -11.15 0.32
N PHE A 268 1.62 -10.21 1.25
CA PHE A 268 1.29 -8.81 1.03
C PHE A 268 2.05 -8.26 -0.20
N TYR A 269 3.37 -8.46 -0.28
CA TYR A 269 4.17 -8.04 -1.43
C TYR A 269 3.77 -8.72 -2.73
N LEU A 270 3.36 -9.99 -2.71
CA LEU A 270 2.85 -10.67 -3.90
C LEU A 270 1.54 -10.04 -4.41
N VAL A 271 0.64 -9.69 -3.50
CA VAL A 271 -0.61 -8.99 -3.84
C VAL A 271 -0.30 -7.61 -4.41
N GLU A 272 0.59 -6.86 -3.77
CA GLU A 272 1.01 -5.52 -4.22
C GLU A 272 1.66 -5.56 -5.61
N LEU A 273 2.56 -6.52 -5.87
CA LEU A 273 3.19 -6.71 -7.18
C LEU A 273 2.16 -7.00 -8.28
N ARG A 274 1.16 -7.84 -7.99
CA ARG A 274 0.08 -8.15 -8.93
C ARG A 274 -0.83 -6.95 -9.16
N ALA A 275 -1.16 -6.21 -8.11
CA ALA A 275 -1.96 -5.00 -8.19
C ALA A 275 -1.27 -3.93 -9.06
N GLU A 276 0.02 -3.68 -8.81
CA GLU A 276 0.81 -2.72 -9.59
C GLU A 276 0.90 -3.11 -11.07
N THR A 277 1.16 -4.40 -11.34
CA THR A 277 1.23 -4.90 -12.73
C THR A 277 -0.10 -4.73 -13.46
N LYS A 278 -1.22 -5.07 -12.80
CA LYS A 278 -2.56 -4.86 -13.35
C LYS A 278 -2.85 -3.38 -13.60
N GLN A 279 -2.52 -2.52 -12.65
CA GLN A 279 -2.74 -1.08 -12.78
C GLN A 279 -1.94 -0.49 -13.95
N LYS A 280 -0.67 -0.89 -14.12
CA LYS A 280 0.15 -0.48 -15.27
C LYS A 280 -0.42 -0.98 -16.60
N ALA A 281 -0.95 -2.20 -16.63
CA ALA A 281 -1.59 -2.76 -17.83
C ALA A 281 -2.86 -1.98 -18.20
N ILE A 282 -3.72 -1.65 -17.24
CA ILE A 282 -4.94 -0.85 -17.46
C ILE A 282 -4.56 0.54 -17.98
N VAL A 283 -3.63 1.24 -17.32
CA VAL A 283 -3.16 2.56 -17.78
C VAL A 283 -2.62 2.50 -19.21
N LYS A 284 -1.78 1.51 -19.52
CA LYS A 284 -1.24 1.36 -20.88
C LYS A 284 -2.34 1.07 -21.90
N TRP A 285 -3.30 0.22 -21.55
CA TRP A 285 -4.43 -0.10 -22.41
C TRP A 285 -5.29 1.13 -22.69
N VAL A 286 -5.68 1.91 -21.66
CA VAL A 286 -6.47 3.14 -21.81
C VAL A 286 -5.78 4.17 -22.71
N LEU A 287 -4.45 4.31 -22.59
CA LEU A 287 -3.66 5.26 -23.38
C LEU A 287 -3.44 4.83 -24.83
N THR A 288 -3.41 3.52 -25.11
CA THR A 288 -3.08 2.99 -26.46
C THR A 288 -4.30 2.52 -27.26
N ARG A 289 -5.43 2.27 -26.59
CA ARG A 289 -6.70 1.90 -27.22
C ARG A 289 -7.20 3.00 -28.16
N LYS A 290 -7.79 2.60 -29.29
CA LYS A 290 -8.52 3.49 -30.22
C LYS A 290 -9.83 4.00 -29.58
N LEU A 291 -10.14 5.27 -29.80
CA LEU A 291 -11.39 5.89 -29.37
C LEU A 291 -12.54 5.48 -30.28
N THR A 292 -13.72 5.31 -29.70
CA THR A 292 -14.99 5.12 -30.39
C THR A 292 -15.86 6.38 -30.29
N ASN A 293 -16.96 6.45 -31.05
CA ASN A 293 -17.87 7.59 -30.98
C ASN A 293 -18.52 7.72 -29.59
N ASN A 294 -18.93 6.61 -28.99
CA ASN A 294 -19.47 6.59 -27.62
C ASN A 294 -18.45 7.10 -26.60
N ASP A 295 -17.14 6.89 -26.84
CA ASP A 295 -16.08 7.40 -25.96
C ASP A 295 -15.93 8.93 -26.08
N LEU A 296 -16.20 9.49 -27.27
CA LEU A 296 -16.20 10.94 -27.49
C LEU A 296 -17.43 11.59 -26.86
N GLU A 297 -18.61 10.98 -27.05
CA GLU A 297 -19.85 11.43 -26.39
C GLU A 297 -19.73 11.38 -24.86
N ALA A 298 -19.07 10.35 -24.31
CA ALA A 298 -18.83 10.26 -22.87
C ALA A 298 -17.71 11.18 -22.36
N ALA A 299 -16.89 11.75 -23.26
CA ALA A 299 -15.83 12.69 -22.92
C ALA A 299 -16.28 14.15 -22.97
N ASP A 300 -17.29 14.45 -23.80
CA ASP A 300 -17.96 15.75 -23.91
C ASP A 300 -18.73 16.03 -22.61
N LEU A 301 -18.18 16.90 -21.76
CA LEU A 301 -18.74 17.18 -20.43
C LEU A 301 -19.70 18.36 -20.47
N ASP A 302 -19.57 19.25 -21.44
CA ASP A 302 -20.40 20.46 -21.58
C ASP A 302 -21.50 20.37 -22.66
N GLU A 303 -21.60 19.20 -23.30
CA GLU A 303 -22.57 18.81 -24.32
C GLU A 303 -22.52 19.73 -25.56
N ASP A 304 -21.36 20.30 -25.89
CA ASP A 304 -21.19 21.18 -27.07
C ASP A 304 -20.96 20.43 -28.39
N GLY A 305 -20.82 19.10 -28.33
CA GLY A 305 -20.60 18.20 -29.45
C GLY A 305 -19.13 18.11 -29.91
N ASN A 306 -18.21 18.80 -29.24
CA ASN A 306 -16.77 18.70 -29.43
C ASN A 306 -16.11 18.18 -28.16
N VAL A 307 -14.90 17.64 -28.30
CA VAL A 307 -14.09 17.21 -27.15
C VAL A 307 -12.82 18.02 -27.11
N GLY A 308 -12.74 18.93 -26.15
CA GLY A 308 -11.58 19.73 -25.83
C GLY A 308 -10.44 18.89 -25.26
N ALA A 309 -9.24 19.48 -25.22
CA ALA A 309 -8.07 18.79 -24.64
C ALA A 309 -8.25 18.49 -23.14
N ALA A 310 -8.93 19.36 -22.40
CA ALA A 310 -9.20 19.18 -20.98
C ALA A 310 -10.17 18.03 -20.72
N GLU A 311 -11.30 18.02 -21.44
CA GLU A 311 -12.31 16.96 -21.43
C GLU A 311 -11.73 15.60 -21.79
N PHE A 312 -10.91 15.55 -22.86
CA PHE A 312 -10.20 14.33 -23.22
C PHE A 312 -9.29 13.82 -22.10
N ILE A 313 -8.59 14.72 -21.40
CA ILE A 313 -7.73 14.36 -20.26
C ILE A 313 -8.58 13.84 -19.10
N VAL A 314 -9.67 14.52 -18.74
CA VAL A 314 -10.59 14.11 -17.66
C VAL A 314 -11.19 12.74 -17.97
N TYR A 315 -11.68 12.52 -19.18
CA TYR A 315 -12.17 11.23 -19.65
C TYR A 315 -11.11 10.13 -19.53
N LYS A 316 -9.87 10.38 -19.99
CA LYS A 316 -8.78 9.39 -19.85
C LYS A 316 -8.40 9.14 -18.38
N LEU A 317 -8.47 10.14 -17.51
CA LEU A 317 -8.22 9.98 -16.08
C LEU A 317 -9.33 9.14 -15.41
N LYS A 318 -10.59 9.37 -15.79
CA LYS A 318 -11.76 8.58 -15.37
C LYS A 318 -11.62 7.11 -15.79
N GLU A 319 -11.33 6.85 -17.06
CA GLU A 319 -11.10 5.49 -17.58
C GLU A 319 -9.91 4.77 -16.91
N MET A 320 -8.87 5.52 -16.51
CA MET A 320 -7.74 4.97 -15.74
C MET A 320 -8.07 4.73 -14.26
N GLY A 321 -9.27 5.07 -13.79
CA GLY A 321 -9.68 4.99 -12.38
C GLY A 321 -8.87 5.92 -11.48
N LYS A 322 -8.45 7.08 -12.00
CA LYS A 322 -7.69 8.10 -11.25
C LYS A 322 -8.57 9.18 -10.65
N VAL A 323 -9.76 9.37 -11.21
CA VAL A 323 -10.77 10.33 -10.77
C VAL A 323 -12.11 9.61 -10.91
N ASP A 324 -12.94 9.65 -9.87
CA ASP A 324 -14.28 9.07 -9.91
C ASP A 324 -15.30 10.11 -10.37
N GLU A 325 -16.47 9.66 -10.86
CA GLU A 325 -17.52 10.56 -11.35
C GLU A 325 -18.02 11.52 -10.28
N ASN A 326 -18.06 11.06 -9.02
CA ASN A 326 -18.46 11.89 -7.89
C ASN A 326 -17.46 13.02 -7.64
N ASP A 327 -16.16 12.76 -7.87
CA ASP A 327 -15.12 13.79 -7.73
C ASP A 327 -15.29 14.84 -8.82
N ILE A 328 -15.54 14.41 -10.06
CA ILE A 328 -15.77 15.32 -11.20
C ILE A 328 -17.02 16.17 -10.95
N GLY A 329 -18.14 15.55 -10.57
CA GLY A 329 -19.39 16.24 -10.31
C GLY A 329 -19.29 17.23 -9.14
N GLY A 330 -18.57 16.87 -8.07
CA GLY A 330 -18.32 17.77 -6.95
C GLY A 330 -17.50 19.01 -7.34
N ILE A 331 -16.46 18.81 -8.16
CA ILE A 331 -15.63 19.91 -8.67
C ILE A 331 -16.44 20.78 -9.64
N MET A 332 -17.25 20.19 -10.52
CA MET A 332 -18.11 20.95 -11.44
C MET A 332 -19.18 21.75 -10.70
N ALA A 333 -19.79 21.22 -9.64
CA ALA A 333 -20.73 21.98 -8.83
C ALA A 333 -20.06 23.18 -8.12
N GLU A 334 -18.79 23.05 -7.71
CA GLU A 334 -18.03 24.18 -7.19
C GLU A 334 -17.69 25.20 -8.29
N PHE A 335 -17.37 24.73 -9.50
CA PHE A 335 -17.15 25.57 -10.66
C PHE A 335 -18.39 26.40 -11.01
N GLU A 336 -19.56 25.77 -11.15
CA GLU A 336 -20.83 26.43 -11.44
C GLU A 336 -21.20 27.48 -10.39
N LYS A 337 -20.88 27.22 -9.12
CA LYS A 337 -21.11 28.20 -8.04
C LYS A 337 -20.21 29.43 -8.16
N LEU A 338 -19.00 29.25 -8.69
CA LEU A 338 -18.03 30.32 -8.88
C LEU A 338 -18.27 31.08 -10.19
N ASP A 339 -18.90 30.46 -11.18
CA ASP A 339 -19.24 31.04 -12.49
C ASP A 339 -20.52 31.89 -12.41
N TYR A 340 -20.38 33.09 -11.85
CA TYR A 340 -21.51 33.96 -11.53
C TYR A 340 -22.16 34.57 -12.78
N ASP A 341 -21.39 34.75 -13.85
CA ASP A 341 -21.88 35.26 -15.13
C ASP A 341 -22.34 34.15 -16.11
N GLU A 342 -22.34 32.88 -15.66
CA GLU A 342 -22.70 31.69 -16.44
C GLU A 342 -21.95 31.61 -17.79
N SER A 343 -20.75 32.21 -17.87
CA SER A 343 -19.95 32.22 -19.10
C SER A 343 -19.32 30.87 -19.42
N ARG A 344 -19.47 29.88 -18.53
CA ARG A 344 -18.76 28.59 -18.53
C ARG A 344 -17.25 28.77 -18.42
N THR A 345 -16.80 29.92 -17.94
CA THR A 345 -15.39 30.26 -17.74
C THR A 345 -15.21 31.08 -16.49
N LEU A 346 -14.25 30.72 -15.63
CA LEU A 346 -13.96 31.54 -14.46
C LEU A 346 -13.07 32.72 -14.84
N THR A 347 -13.64 33.93 -14.79
CA THR A 347 -12.95 35.18 -15.06
C THR A 347 -12.68 35.98 -13.77
N THR A 348 -11.87 37.03 -13.88
CA THR A 348 -11.65 37.95 -12.76
C THR A 348 -12.94 38.65 -12.33
N SER A 349 -13.90 38.81 -13.24
CA SER A 349 -15.19 39.43 -12.97
C SER A 349 -16.01 38.58 -12.00
N ASP A 350 -16.02 37.26 -12.19
CA ASP A 350 -16.72 36.30 -11.32
C ASP A 350 -16.19 36.34 -9.89
N MET A 351 -14.86 36.45 -9.73
CA MET A 351 -14.24 36.56 -8.42
C MET A 351 -14.66 37.84 -7.68
N VAL A 352 -14.76 38.96 -8.41
CA VAL A 352 -15.18 40.26 -7.84
C VAL A 352 -16.66 40.21 -7.47
N LEU A 353 -17.51 39.64 -8.32
CA LEU A 353 -18.94 39.44 -8.06
C LEU A 353 -19.17 38.55 -6.84
N ALA A 354 -18.46 37.42 -6.74
CA ALA A 354 -18.54 36.52 -5.59
C ALA A 354 -18.11 37.20 -4.26
N GLN A 355 -17.05 38.02 -4.29
CA GLN A 355 -16.61 38.81 -3.13
C GLN A 355 -17.62 39.89 -2.73
N THR A 356 -18.23 40.55 -3.72
CA THR A 356 -19.22 41.61 -3.48
C THR A 356 -20.50 41.03 -2.88
N THR A 357 -21.01 39.92 -3.42
CA THR A 357 -22.19 39.22 -2.91
C THR A 357 -21.99 38.69 -1.49
N SER A 358 -20.80 38.15 -1.19
CA SER A 358 -20.48 37.66 0.17
C SER A 358 -20.28 38.79 1.20
N GLN A 359 -19.74 39.95 0.79
CA GLN A 359 -19.71 41.14 1.64
C GLN A 359 -21.12 41.69 1.93
N ILE A 360 -21.98 41.75 0.91
CA ILE A 360 -23.37 42.20 1.06
C ILE A 360 -24.15 41.26 1.98
N GLN A 361 -24.02 39.93 1.84
CA GLN A 361 -24.64 38.96 2.75
C GLN A 361 -24.15 39.10 4.19
N ARG A 362 -22.86 39.38 4.42
CA ARG A 362 -22.33 39.63 5.77
C ARG A 362 -22.89 40.91 6.37
N LEU A 363 -23.06 41.96 5.58
CA LEU A 363 -23.65 43.23 6.04
C LEU A 363 -25.13 43.09 6.39
N ILE A 364 -25.90 42.34 5.60
CA ILE A 364 -27.32 42.06 5.87
C ILE A 364 -27.48 41.21 7.15
N LYS A 365 -26.59 40.23 7.37
CA LYS A 365 -26.60 39.37 8.56
C LYS A 365 -26.13 40.08 9.84
N HIS A 366 -25.50 41.25 9.73
CA HIS A 366 -25.11 42.09 10.86
C HIS A 366 -26.16 43.17 11.20
N HIS A 367 -27.14 43.38 10.32
CA HIS A 367 -28.21 44.38 10.47
C HIS A 367 -29.55 43.79 10.95
N TYR A 368 -29.62 42.46 11.08
CA TYR A 368 -30.64 41.70 11.81
C TYR A 368 -29.96 41.01 13.00
#